data_AF-A0AA40SH43-F1
#
_entry.id   AF-A0AA40SH43-F1
#
_cell.length_a   1.000
_cell.length_b   1.000
_cell.length_c   1.000
_cell.angle_alpha   90.00
_cell.angle_beta   90.00
_cell.angle_gamma   90.00
#
_symmetry.space_group_name_H-M   'P 1'
#
loop_
_entity.id
_entity.type
_entity.pdbx_description
1 polymer ?
#
loop_
_entity_poly.entity_id
_entity_poly.type
_entity_poly.pdbx_seq_one_letter_code
_entity_poly.pdbx_strand_id
1 'polypeptide(L)'
;MRGTWDEARDAADWLAERLAEYAPRLTAGSGCGAGSPGRHVASAVERLRAGGDVSLGFYLERPAYLSLALVTCSPNRARSELVCPVGAHGPGAYRAGRLSG
;
A
#
# COMPACT_ATOMS: atom_id res chain seq x y z
N MET A 1 9.75 0.01 -7.43
CA MET A 1 8.27 -0.08 -7.44
C MET A 1 7.89 -1.56 -7.37
N ARG A 2 6.97 -1.98 -6.50
CA ARG A 2 6.59 -3.40 -6.32
C ARG A 2 5.32 -3.81 -7.08
N GLY A 3 4.57 -2.84 -7.60
CA GLY A 3 3.39 -3.06 -8.42
C GLY A 3 2.63 -1.75 -8.66
N THR A 4 1.67 -1.81 -9.57
CA THR A 4 0.61 -0.82 -9.78
C THR A 4 -0.72 -1.56 -9.82
N TRP A 5 -1.77 -0.89 -9.36
CA TRP A 5 -3.10 -1.45 -9.27
C TRP A 5 -4.11 -0.42 -9.76
N ASP A 6 -5.10 -0.88 -10.51
CA ASP A 6 -6.22 -0.05 -10.95
C ASP A 6 -7.24 0.14 -9.81
N GLU A 7 -7.39 -0.90 -8.97
CA GLU A 7 -8.33 -0.90 -7.86
C GLU A 7 -7.67 -0.66 -6.51
N ALA A 8 -8.24 0.24 -5.72
CA ALA A 8 -7.81 0.51 -4.35
C ALA A 8 -7.82 -0.75 -3.46
N ARG A 9 -8.75 -1.69 -3.75
CA ARG A 9 -8.85 -2.94 -3.00
C ARG A 9 -7.68 -3.86 -3.27
N ASP A 10 -7.25 -4.00 -4.52
CA ASP A 10 -6.13 -4.87 -4.89
C ASP A 10 -4.82 -4.36 -4.30
N ALA A 11 -4.62 -3.04 -4.30
CA ALA A 11 -3.49 -2.41 -3.61
C ALA A 11 -3.51 -2.67 -2.09
N ALA A 12 -4.69 -2.61 -1.48
CA ALA A 12 -4.88 -2.89 -0.05
C ALA A 12 -4.72 -4.39 0.29
N ASP A 13 -5.06 -5.29 -0.62
CA ASP A 13 -4.82 -6.73 -0.45
C ASP A 13 -3.32 -7.03 -0.54
N TRP A 14 -2.57 -6.38 -1.45
CA TRP A 14 -1.10 -6.44 -1.42
C TRP A 14 -0.53 -5.95 -0.09
N LEU A 15 -1.06 -4.87 0.46
CA LEU A 15 -0.67 -4.37 1.78
C LEU A 15 -0.95 -5.42 2.88
N ALA A 16 -2.11 -6.06 2.84
CA ALA A 16 -2.49 -7.10 3.79
C ALA A 16 -1.53 -8.29 3.76
N GLU A 17 -1.16 -8.76 2.56
CA GLU A 17 -0.18 -9.83 2.39
C GLU A 17 1.19 -9.47 2.98
N ARG A 18 1.68 -8.24 2.72
CA ARG A 18 2.96 -7.79 3.29
C ARG A 18 2.87 -7.72 4.81
N LEU A 19 1.79 -7.20 5.36
CA LEU A 19 1.61 -7.15 6.82
C LEU A 19 1.56 -8.56 7.43
N ALA A 20 0.91 -9.52 6.78
CA ALA A 20 0.86 -10.91 7.23
C ALA A 20 2.24 -11.59 7.16
N GLU A 21 3.00 -11.37 6.10
CA GLU A 21 4.36 -11.88 5.90
C GLU A 21 5.30 -11.48 7.05
N TYR A 22 5.21 -10.23 7.52
CA TYR A 22 6.05 -9.70 8.60
C TYR A 22 5.42 -9.79 10.00
N ALA A 23 4.16 -10.23 10.11
CA ALA A 23 3.42 -10.24 11.37
C ALA A 23 4.17 -10.90 12.55
N PRO A 24 4.86 -12.05 12.39
CA PRO A 24 5.58 -12.68 13.50
C PRO A 24 6.76 -11.86 14.03
N ARG A 25 7.28 -10.92 13.23
CA ARG A 25 8.46 -10.11 13.55
C ARG A 25 8.12 -8.72 14.05
N LEU A 26 6.86 -8.29 13.95
CA LEU A 26 6.42 -6.99 14.44
C LEU A 26 6.61 -6.94 15.96
N THR A 27 7.46 -6.02 16.44
CA THR A 27 7.61 -5.83 17.88
C THR A 27 6.43 -5.04 18.41
N ALA A 28 5.69 -5.61 19.37
CA ALA A 28 4.56 -4.95 20.03
C ALA A 28 4.95 -3.73 20.91
N GLY A 29 6.17 -3.21 20.78
CA GLY A 29 6.88 -2.44 21.79
C GLY A 29 7.17 -0.97 21.47
N SER A 30 6.56 -0.37 20.45
CA SER A 30 6.62 1.09 20.29
C SER A 30 5.22 1.64 20.15
N GLY A 31 4.77 2.38 21.17
CA GLY A 31 3.40 2.82 21.45
C GLY A 31 2.74 3.75 20.42
N CYS A 32 3.08 3.66 19.15
CA CYS A 32 2.37 4.29 18.04
C CYS A 32 1.72 3.23 17.16
N GLY A 33 0.59 2.69 17.63
CA GLY A 33 -0.50 2.30 16.74
C GLY A 33 -0.25 1.12 15.80
N ALA A 34 0.24 -0.01 16.30
CA ALA A 34 -0.08 -1.29 15.69
C ALA A 34 -1.59 -1.54 15.90
N GLY A 35 -2.42 -0.86 15.12
CA GLY A 35 -3.80 -1.29 14.93
C GLY A 35 -3.78 -2.73 14.42
N SER A 36 -4.88 -3.45 14.57
CA SER A 36 -4.96 -4.75 13.90
C SER A 36 -4.63 -4.58 12.41
N PRO A 37 -3.92 -5.51 11.76
CA PRO A 37 -3.66 -5.45 10.32
C PRO A 37 -4.93 -5.13 9.51
N GLY A 38 -6.08 -5.66 9.93
CA GLY A 38 -7.38 -5.34 9.35
C GLY A 38 -7.78 -3.86 9.43
N ARG A 39 -7.45 -3.14 10.52
CA ARG A 39 -7.69 -1.69 10.63
C ARG A 39 -6.82 -0.89 9.67
N HIS A 40 -5.55 -1.29 9.50
CA HIS A 40 -4.66 -0.64 8.53
C HIS A 40 -5.16 -0.84 7.11
N VAL A 41 -5.57 -2.06 6.76
CA VAL A 41 -6.12 -2.39 5.44
C VAL A 41 -7.42 -1.63 5.16
N ALA A 42 -8.37 -1.65 6.10
CA ALA A 42 -9.62 -0.90 5.94
C ALA A 42 -9.36 0.61 5.77
N SER A 43 -8.49 1.20 6.60
CA SER A 43 -8.14 2.61 6.45
C SER A 43 -7.41 2.91 5.15
N ALA A 44 -6.61 1.97 4.63
CA ALA A 44 -5.92 2.12 3.35
C ALA A 44 -6.93 2.15 2.20
N VAL A 45 -7.89 1.23 2.16
CA VAL A 45 -8.96 1.21 1.14
C VAL A 45 -9.67 2.57 1.09
N GLU A 46 -10.11 3.08 2.24
CA GLU A 46 -10.81 4.37 2.29
C GLU A 46 -9.95 5.53 1.80
N ARG A 47 -8.67 5.59 2.22
CA ARG A 47 -7.74 6.64 1.76
C ARG A 47 -7.49 6.59 0.27
N LEU A 48 -7.18 5.40 -0.26
CA LEU A 48 -6.86 5.18 -1.66
C LEU A 48 -8.06 5.48 -2.57
N ARG A 49 -9.27 5.03 -2.21
CA ARG A 49 -10.50 5.35 -2.94
C ARG A 49 -10.76 6.85 -3.00
N ALA A 50 -10.42 7.53 -1.93
CA ALA A 50 -10.55 8.96 -1.85
C ALA A 50 -9.45 9.68 -2.68
N GLY A 51 -8.41 8.99 -3.15
CA GLY A 51 -7.30 9.62 -3.89
C GLY A 51 -6.14 10.08 -3.00
N GLY A 52 -6.04 9.53 -1.78
CA GLY A 52 -4.96 9.83 -0.85
C GLY A 52 -3.96 8.69 -0.73
N ASP A 53 -2.71 9.04 -0.42
CA ASP A 53 -1.62 8.09 -0.24
C ASP A 53 -1.67 7.40 1.13
N VAL A 54 -0.97 6.27 1.23
CA VAL A 54 -0.78 5.52 2.46
C VAL A 54 0.71 5.33 2.70
N SER A 55 1.17 5.65 3.91
CA SER A 55 2.52 5.35 4.38
C SER A 55 2.44 4.75 5.78
N LEU A 56 2.98 3.54 5.94
CA LEU A 56 3.00 2.80 7.20
C LEU A 56 4.43 2.38 7.54
N GLY A 57 4.71 2.37 8.83
CA GLY A 57 6.04 2.14 9.38
C GLY A 57 6.01 1.28 10.63
N PHE A 58 6.79 0.21 10.66
CA PHE A 58 6.84 -0.72 11.79
C PHE A 58 8.27 -1.12 12.11
N TYR A 59 8.63 -1.11 13.39
CA TYR A 59 9.83 -1.81 13.84
C TYR A 59 9.57 -3.31 13.87
N LEU A 60 10.47 -4.08 13.27
CA LEU A 60 10.50 -5.53 13.37
C LEU A 60 11.36 -5.88 14.61
N GLU A 61 12.37 -6.73 14.48
CA GLU A 61 13.46 -6.83 15.46
C GLU A 61 14.48 -5.70 15.27
N ARG A 62 14.83 -4.93 16.31
CA ARG A 62 15.85 -3.86 16.16
C ARG A 62 17.17 -4.46 15.63
N PRO A 63 17.82 -3.86 14.61
CA PRO A 63 17.54 -2.53 14.03
C PRO A 63 16.61 -2.53 12.80
N ALA A 64 15.98 -3.65 12.44
CA ALA A 64 15.14 -3.77 11.25
C ALA A 64 13.82 -2.98 11.34
N TYR A 65 13.46 -2.35 10.22
CA TYR A 65 12.27 -1.51 10.06
C TYR A 65 11.58 -1.83 8.73
N LEU A 66 10.27 -1.97 8.77
CA LEU A 66 9.40 -2.18 7.62
C LEU A 66 8.72 -0.85 7.26
N SER A 67 8.94 -0.38 6.05
CA SER A 67 8.25 0.78 5.46
C SER A 67 7.43 0.33 4.26
N LEU A 68 6.13 0.60 4.29
CA LEU A 68 5.20 0.28 3.21
C LEU A 68 4.50 1.55 2.76
N ALA A 69 4.49 1.78 1.43
CA ALA A 69 3.86 2.95 0.84
C ALA A 69 3.03 2.58 -0.39
N LEU A 70 1.84 3.16 -0.49
CA LEU A 70 0.97 3.13 -1.66
C LEU A 70 0.68 4.57 -2.06
N VAL A 71 0.95 4.90 -3.32
CA VAL A 71 0.77 6.24 -3.87
C VAL A 71 -0.34 6.20 -4.90
N THR A 72 -1.32 7.09 -4.75
CA THR A 72 -2.50 7.15 -5.61
C THR A 72 -2.34 8.25 -6.64
N CYS A 73 -2.37 7.85 -7.92
CA CYS A 73 -2.36 8.79 -9.04
C CYS A 73 -3.77 9.19 -9.52
N SER A 74 -4.81 8.43 -9.16
CA SER A 74 -6.19 8.67 -9.54
C SER A 74 -7.16 8.16 -8.45
N PRO A 75 -8.17 8.94 -8.04
CA PRO A 75 -8.40 10.33 -8.45
C PRO A 75 -7.32 11.26 -7.86
N ASN A 76 -6.76 12.15 -8.68
CA ASN A 76 -5.84 13.18 -8.19
C ASN A 76 -6.64 14.37 -7.67
N ARG A 77 -6.88 14.43 -6.35
CA ARG A 77 -7.68 15.52 -5.76
C ARG A 77 -7.02 16.89 -5.82
N ALA A 78 -5.69 16.94 -5.77
CA ALA A 78 -4.96 18.20 -5.84
C ALA A 78 -4.99 18.80 -7.25
N ARG A 79 -5.02 17.95 -8.28
CA ARG A 79 -4.93 18.30 -9.69
C ARG A 79 -5.78 17.33 -10.53
N SER A 80 -7.10 17.48 -10.48
CA SER A 80 -8.05 16.55 -11.11
C SER A 80 -7.99 16.56 -12.64
N GLU A 81 -7.39 17.58 -13.23
CA GLU A 81 -7.14 17.68 -14.67
C GLU A 81 -5.99 16.78 -15.15
N LEU A 82 -5.15 16.28 -14.24
CA LEU A 82 -4.02 15.42 -14.58
C LEU A 82 -4.45 13.95 -14.62
N VAL A 83 -4.13 13.27 -15.72
CA VAL A 83 -4.35 11.82 -15.88
C VAL A 83 -3.28 11.05 -15.12
N CYS A 84 -3.63 9.88 -14.58
CA CYS A 84 -2.65 8.98 -13.99
C CYS A 84 -1.57 8.60 -15.02
N PRO A 85 -0.27 8.74 -14.70
CA PRO A 85 0.82 8.52 -15.65
C PRO A 85 0.94 7.05 -16.10
N VAL A 86 0.35 6.10 -15.36
CA VAL A 86 0.33 4.67 -15.71
C VAL A 86 -0.49 4.41 -16.99
N GLY A 87 -1.48 5.26 -17.31
CA GLY A 87 -2.20 5.21 -18.59
C GLY A 87 -1.56 6.01 -19.73
N ALA A 88 -0.54 6.83 -19.43
CA ALA A 88 0.10 7.73 -20.40
C ALA A 88 1.37 7.12 -21.04
N HIS A 89 1.98 6.11 -20.42
CA HIS A 89 2.94 5.22 -21.07
C HIS A 89 2.21 3.95 -21.48
N GLY A 90 2.25 3.57 -22.76
CA GLY A 90 1.46 2.47 -23.34
C GLY A 90 1.57 1.10 -22.62
N PRO A 91 0.81 0.08 -23.06
CA PRO A 91 0.36 -1.09 -22.27
C PRO A 91 1.43 -2.08 -21.75
N GLY A 92 2.70 -1.69 -21.64
CA GLY A 92 3.82 -2.58 -21.27
C GLY A 92 4.43 -2.37 -19.89
N ALA A 93 3.94 -1.43 -19.07
CA ALA A 93 4.62 -1.08 -17.83
C ALA A 93 3.80 -1.54 -16.60
N TYR A 94 4.27 -2.60 -15.93
CA TYR A 94 3.88 -3.05 -14.59
C TYR A 94 2.45 -3.60 -14.40
N ARG A 95 2.10 -4.70 -15.09
CA ARG A 95 1.15 -5.68 -14.51
C ARG A 95 1.88 -6.48 -13.42
N ALA A 96 1.59 -6.22 -12.15
CA ALA A 96 2.06 -7.06 -11.05
C ALA A 96 1.32 -8.41 -11.12
N GLY A 97 1.98 -9.41 -11.69
CA GLY A 97 1.51 -10.79 -11.67
C GLY A 97 1.36 -11.29 -10.23
N ARG A 98 0.21 -11.88 -9.94
CA ARG A 98 -0.02 -12.77 -8.80
C ARG A 98 1.10 -13.81 -8.83
N LEU A 99 1.99 -13.82 -7.83
CA LEU A 99 2.95 -14.90 -7.67
C LEU A 99 2.17 -16.12 -7.19
N SER A 100 1.70 -16.93 -8.12
CA SER A 100 1.25 -18.30 -7.83
C SER A 100 2.48 -19.10 -7.43
N GLY A 101 2.49 -19.59 -6.18
CA GLY A 101 3.27 -20.76 -5.80
C GLY A 101 2.63 -22.04 -6.30
#